data_AF-A0A351KTX8-F1
#
_entry.id   AF-A0A351KTX8-F1
#
_cell.length_a   1.000
_cell.length_b   1.000
_cell.length_c   1.000
_cell.angle_alpha   90.00
_cell.angle_beta   90.00
_cell.angle_gamma   90.00
#
_symmetry.space_group_name_H-M   'P 1'
#
loop_
_entity.id
_entity.type
_entity.pdbx_description
1 polymer ?
#
loop_
_entity_poly.entity_id
_entity_poly.type
_entity_poly.pdbx_seq_one_letter_code
_entity_poly.pdbx_strand_id
1 'polypeptide(L)'
;MHGLRIMHSELSGRLHRNGGSPRGSEIRPMRPWKTSADFWGGIPLAARKALSSEVPIRSAGIPPLLLYPLELPSGHRAVPIVKAGDEVKSGTPLALCPDGFDPPICATSSGRVIFQEGPSQGGPNTPLIGIETDGLDLRMPVLPPLEGADRCGESALQRLHACGVLGMGGAGFPTTQKIKRLSGPL
;
A
#
# COMPACT_ATOMS: atom_id res chain seq x y z
N MET A 1 5.60 -15.04 7.69
CA MET A 1 5.03 -16.03 6.74
C MET A 1 3.63 -16.32 7.24
N HIS A 2 2.60 -15.65 6.71
CA HIS A 2 1.23 -15.83 7.22
C HIS A 2 0.67 -17.14 6.69
N GLY A 3 0.88 -18.21 7.45
CA GLY A 3 0.05 -19.40 7.37
C GLY A 3 -1.30 -19.08 7.99
N LEU A 4 -2.34 -19.00 7.16
CA LEU A 4 -3.70 -19.21 7.61
C LEU A 4 -4.48 -19.82 6.47
N ARG A 5 -4.97 -21.04 6.66
CA ARG A 5 -6.24 -21.52 6.08
C ARG A 5 -6.81 -22.62 6.97
N ILE A 6 -7.69 -22.23 7.89
CA ILE A 6 -8.81 -23.12 8.24
C ILE A 6 -9.82 -22.90 7.11
N MET A 7 -10.00 -23.90 6.25
CA MET A 7 -11.02 -23.90 5.20
C MET A 7 -12.20 -24.73 5.69
N HIS A 8 -13.41 -24.19 5.47
CA HIS A 8 -14.68 -24.76 5.90
C HIS A 8 -14.90 -26.16 5.29
N SER A 9 -15.46 -27.08 6.08
CA SER A 9 -15.64 -28.51 5.77
C SER A 9 -16.67 -28.82 4.67
N GLU A 10 -17.36 -27.81 4.13
CA GLU A 10 -18.45 -28.00 3.15
C GLU A 10 -18.01 -27.87 1.68
N LEU A 11 -16.71 -27.76 1.41
CA LEU A 11 -16.20 -27.80 0.04
C LEU A 11 -16.28 -29.22 -0.53
N SER A 12 -17.40 -29.53 -1.19
CA SER A 12 -17.57 -30.79 -1.90
C SER A 12 -16.64 -30.86 -3.12
N GLY A 13 -15.79 -31.87 -3.15
CA GLY A 13 -14.89 -32.14 -4.28
C GLY A 13 -13.45 -32.38 -3.87
N ARG A 14 -13.17 -33.60 -3.38
CA ARG A 14 -11.85 -34.28 -3.37
C ARG A 14 -10.58 -33.40 -3.29
N LEU A 15 -10.57 -32.39 -2.42
CA LEU A 15 -9.38 -31.61 -2.08
C LEU A 15 -8.76 -32.06 -0.74
N HIS A 16 -9.28 -33.14 -0.16
CA HIS A 16 -8.66 -33.81 0.99
C HIS A 16 -7.62 -34.80 0.50
N ARG A 17 -6.34 -34.48 0.65
CA ARG A 17 -5.31 -35.51 0.72
C ARG A 17 -5.18 -35.91 2.19
N ASN A 18 -6.01 -36.85 2.63
CA ASN A 18 -5.76 -37.53 3.90
C ASN A 18 -4.38 -38.19 3.83
N GLY A 19 -3.62 -38.07 4.91
CA GLY A 19 -2.28 -38.62 5.04
C GLY A 19 -2.20 -40.07 4.55
N GLY A 20 -1.25 -40.31 3.66
CA GLY A 20 -0.99 -41.62 3.09
C GLY A 20 -0.01 -41.45 1.93
N SER A 21 1.27 -41.75 2.18
CA SER A 21 2.29 -41.87 1.13
C SER A 21 1.96 -43.04 0.22
N PRO A 22 1.85 -42.84 -1.12
CA PRO A 22 2.10 -43.90 -2.07
C PRO A 22 3.54 -43.75 -2.56
N ARG A 23 4.35 -44.78 -2.29
CA ARG A 23 5.62 -45.05 -2.94
C ARG A 23 5.45 -44.93 -4.47
N GLY A 24 6.33 -44.16 -5.12
CA GLY A 24 6.37 -44.00 -6.57
C GLY A 24 6.04 -42.58 -7.03
N SER A 25 6.89 -41.59 -6.71
CA SER A 25 6.76 -40.24 -7.26
C SER A 25 7.67 -40.08 -8.48
N GLU A 26 7.16 -40.44 -9.65
CA GLU A 26 7.68 -39.87 -10.88
C GLU A 26 7.35 -38.36 -10.82
N ILE A 27 8.37 -37.53 -10.65
CA ILE A 27 8.21 -36.07 -10.68
C ILE A 27 7.80 -35.73 -12.11
N ARG A 28 6.49 -35.54 -12.33
CA ARG A 28 5.98 -35.08 -13.62
C ARG A 28 6.62 -33.72 -13.91
N PRO A 29 7.27 -33.54 -15.06
CA PRO A 29 7.92 -32.27 -15.38
C PRO A 29 6.87 -31.15 -15.36
N MET A 30 7.18 -30.09 -14.62
CA MET A 30 6.33 -28.91 -14.55
C MET A 30 6.19 -28.33 -15.96
N ARG A 31 5.03 -28.51 -16.59
CA ARG A 31 4.71 -27.76 -17.80
C ARG A 31 4.59 -26.28 -17.40
N PRO A 32 5.29 -25.36 -18.07
CA PRO A 32 5.14 -23.94 -17.79
C PRO A 32 3.68 -23.54 -18.04
N TRP A 33 3.09 -22.84 -17.07
CA TRP A 33 1.71 -22.37 -17.12
C TRP A 33 1.55 -21.42 -18.31
N LYS A 34 0.65 -21.73 -19.24
CA LYS A 34 0.37 -20.84 -20.38
C LYS A 34 -0.63 -19.75 -20.00
N THR A 35 -1.57 -20.08 -19.12
CA THR A 35 -2.57 -19.15 -18.60
C THR A 35 -2.81 -19.40 -17.10
N SER A 36 -3.41 -18.43 -16.41
CA SER A 36 -3.81 -18.57 -15.00
C SER A 36 -4.82 -19.71 -14.76
N ALA A 37 -5.55 -20.12 -15.81
CA ALA A 37 -6.49 -21.23 -15.76
C ALA A 37 -5.80 -22.60 -15.76
N ASP A 38 -4.56 -22.67 -16.24
CA ASP A 38 -3.74 -23.90 -16.21
C ASP A 38 -3.07 -24.11 -14.85
N PHE A 39 -3.19 -23.14 -13.93
CA PHE A 39 -2.60 -23.20 -12.60
C PHE A 39 -3.20 -24.36 -11.79
N TRP A 40 -2.34 -25.32 -11.42
CA TRP A 40 -2.76 -26.53 -10.74
C TRP A 40 -3.30 -26.19 -9.35
N GLY A 41 -4.55 -26.58 -9.09
CA GLY A 41 -5.27 -26.23 -7.85
C GLY A 41 -6.04 -24.90 -7.91
N GLY A 42 -6.06 -24.21 -9.05
CA GLY A 42 -6.96 -23.07 -9.29
C GLY A 42 -8.39 -23.52 -9.59
N ILE A 43 -9.38 -22.72 -9.19
CA ILE A 43 -10.77 -22.90 -9.61
C ILE A 43 -10.99 -22.10 -10.90
N PRO A 44 -11.40 -22.72 -12.01
CA PRO A 44 -11.73 -21.99 -13.23
C PRO A 44 -13.01 -21.17 -13.00
N LEU A 45 -12.89 -19.85 -13.07
CA LEU A 45 -14.01 -18.92 -12.97
C LEU A 45 -14.30 -18.31 -14.34
N ALA A 46 -15.57 -18.11 -14.65
CA ALA A 46 -15.96 -17.40 -15.87
C ALA A 46 -15.39 -15.97 -15.84
N ALA A 47 -14.72 -15.58 -16.93
CA ALA A 47 -14.18 -14.23 -17.05
C ALA A 47 -15.32 -13.21 -17.12
N ARG A 48 -15.29 -12.20 -16.24
CA ARG A 48 -16.26 -11.09 -16.20
C ARG A 48 -15.63 -9.73 -16.48
N LYS A 49 -14.51 -9.69 -17.22
CA LYS A 49 -13.79 -8.44 -17.54
C LYS A 49 -14.66 -7.41 -18.26
N ALA A 50 -15.64 -7.86 -19.05
CA ALA A 50 -16.58 -6.97 -19.75
C ALA A 50 -17.23 -5.95 -18.80
N LEU A 51 -17.65 -6.39 -17.61
CA LEU A 51 -18.29 -5.55 -16.59
C LEU A 51 -17.44 -4.33 -16.16
N SER A 52 -16.11 -4.41 -16.24
CA SER A 52 -15.20 -3.32 -15.86
C SER A 52 -14.45 -2.70 -17.05
N SER A 53 -14.64 -3.21 -18.27
CA SER A 53 -13.89 -2.77 -19.46
C SER A 53 -14.74 -1.98 -20.46
N GLU A 54 -16.05 -1.91 -20.25
CA GLU A 54 -16.99 -1.22 -21.15
C GLU A 54 -16.94 0.32 -21.03
N VAL A 55 -16.43 0.84 -19.92
CA VAL A 55 -16.38 2.28 -19.68
C VAL A 55 -14.94 2.78 -19.89
N PRO A 56 -14.73 3.86 -20.68
CA PRO A 56 -13.40 4.45 -20.83
C PRO A 56 -12.89 5.00 -19.50
N ILE A 57 -11.57 4.94 -19.31
CA ILE A 57 -10.87 5.57 -18.18
C ILE A 57 -11.16 7.09 -18.23
N ARG A 58 -11.52 7.66 -17.08
CA ARG A 58 -11.79 9.10 -16.94
C ARG A 58 -10.83 9.69 -15.91
N SER A 59 -10.56 10.99 -16.06
CA SER A 59 -9.87 11.74 -15.00
C SER A 59 -10.79 11.90 -13.80
N ALA A 60 -10.28 11.62 -12.60
CA ALA A 60 -10.98 11.87 -11.35
C ALA A 60 -10.93 13.35 -10.92
N GLY A 61 -10.05 14.15 -11.53
CA GLY A 61 -9.77 15.51 -11.09
C GLY A 61 -9.09 15.59 -9.72
N ILE A 62 -8.90 16.80 -9.23
CA ILE A 62 -8.41 17.07 -7.87
C ILE A 62 -9.66 17.34 -7.02
N PRO A 63 -9.90 16.55 -5.96
CA PRO A 63 -11.04 16.80 -5.09
C PRO A 63 -10.82 18.09 -4.30
N PRO A 64 -11.86 18.89 -4.01
CA PRO A 64 -11.73 20.17 -3.30
C PRO A 64 -11.22 20.03 -1.86
N LEU A 65 -11.34 18.83 -1.29
CA LEU A 65 -10.93 18.49 0.06
C LEU A 65 -10.27 17.12 0.08
N LEU A 66 -9.07 17.06 0.65
CA LEU A 66 -8.31 15.83 0.90
C LEU A 66 -8.19 15.60 2.39
N LEU A 67 -8.49 14.37 2.85
CA LEU A 67 -8.52 14.02 4.27
C LEU A 67 -7.51 12.93 4.59
N TYR A 68 -6.78 13.14 5.68
CA TYR A 68 -5.67 12.30 6.10
C TYR A 68 -5.88 11.86 7.56
N PRO A 69 -6.30 10.61 7.78
CA PRO A 69 -6.36 10.05 9.12
C PRO A 69 -4.98 9.96 9.77
N LEU A 70 -4.92 10.30 11.05
CA LEU A 70 -3.68 10.17 11.84
C LEU A 70 -3.44 8.75 12.36
N GLU A 71 -4.46 7.89 12.33
CA GLU A 71 -4.34 6.49 12.68
C GLU A 71 -4.00 5.67 11.44
N LEU A 72 -2.89 4.94 11.52
CA LEU A 72 -2.32 4.21 10.41
C LEU A 72 -2.77 2.74 10.41
N PRO A 73 -2.73 2.04 9.26
CA PRO A 73 -3.09 0.62 9.18
C PRO A 73 -2.29 -0.31 10.10
N SER A 74 -1.11 0.12 10.55
CA SER A 74 -0.27 -0.57 11.53
C SER A 74 -0.82 -0.51 12.97
N GLY A 75 -1.78 0.39 13.24
CA GLY A 75 -2.27 0.72 14.58
C GLY A 75 -1.51 1.87 15.25
N HIS A 76 -0.45 2.41 14.63
CA HIS A 76 0.25 3.57 15.14
C HIS A 76 -0.51 4.87 14.87
N ARG A 77 -0.24 5.89 15.70
CA ARG A 77 -0.78 7.24 15.53
C ARG A 77 0.32 8.20 15.13
N ALA A 78 0.17 8.83 13.97
CA ALA A 78 1.03 9.89 13.50
C ALA A 78 0.74 11.20 14.26
N VAL A 79 1.80 12.01 14.43
CA VAL A 79 1.75 13.31 15.09
C VAL A 79 1.83 14.40 14.03
N PRO A 80 0.82 15.29 13.91
CA PRO A 80 0.86 16.42 12.99
C PRO A 80 2.09 17.30 13.22
N ILE A 81 2.72 17.73 12.12
CA ILE A 81 3.84 18.69 12.12
C ILE A 81 3.50 20.01 11.41
N VAL A 82 2.27 20.11 10.88
CA VAL A 82 1.69 21.30 10.26
C VAL A 82 0.66 21.95 11.17
N LYS A 83 0.29 23.20 10.88
CA LYS A 83 -0.71 23.98 11.59
C LYS A 83 -1.87 24.37 10.66
N ALA A 84 -3.02 24.67 11.27
CA ALA A 84 -4.17 25.17 10.53
C ALA A 84 -3.78 26.47 9.80
N GLY A 85 -4.10 26.52 8.52
CA GLY A 85 -3.82 27.65 7.66
C GLY A 85 -2.49 27.60 6.91
N ASP A 86 -1.61 26.63 7.20
CA ASP A 86 -0.36 26.43 6.45
C ASP A 86 -0.63 26.12 4.98
N GLU A 87 0.18 26.66 4.08
CA GLU A 87 0.18 26.29 2.67
C GLU A 87 1.12 25.12 2.42
N VAL A 88 0.64 24.13 1.68
CA VAL A 88 1.40 22.91 1.38
C VAL A 88 1.40 22.60 -0.10
N LYS A 89 2.40 21.84 -0.54
CA LYS A 89 2.51 21.31 -1.90
C LYS A 89 2.37 19.79 -1.86
N SER A 90 2.04 19.19 -3.01
CA SER A 90 2.09 17.73 -3.14
C SER A 90 3.50 17.22 -2.77
N GLY A 91 3.57 16.24 -1.88
CA GLY A 91 4.78 15.69 -1.29
C GLY A 91 5.18 16.30 0.07
N THR A 92 4.55 17.39 0.52
CA THR A 92 4.88 17.99 1.83
C THR A 92 4.45 17.07 2.98
N PRO A 93 5.34 16.73 3.93
CA PRO A 93 4.99 15.91 5.08
C PRO A 93 4.06 16.69 6.02
N LEU A 94 2.94 16.07 6.37
CA LEU A 94 1.87 16.61 7.21
C LEU A 94 1.97 16.09 8.65
N ALA A 95 2.35 14.82 8.82
CA ALA A 95 2.47 14.17 10.11
C ALA A 95 3.60 13.13 10.11
N LEU A 96 4.23 12.93 11.27
CA LEU A 96 5.34 12.00 11.48
C LEU A 96 4.95 10.89 12.45
N CYS A 97 5.49 9.69 12.23
CA CYS A 97 5.37 8.57 13.15
C CYS A 97 6.58 8.54 14.09
N PRO A 98 6.39 8.57 15.42
CA PRO A 98 7.49 8.68 16.38
C PRO A 98 8.47 7.49 16.35
N ASP A 99 8.02 6.32 15.93
CA ASP A 99 8.78 5.07 15.96
C ASP A 99 9.63 4.81 14.71
N GLY A 100 9.44 5.62 13.65
CA GLY A 100 10.12 5.45 12.36
C GLY A 100 9.78 4.14 11.63
N PHE A 101 8.77 3.40 12.08
CA PHE A 101 8.31 2.19 11.40
C PHE A 101 7.46 2.55 10.19
N ASP A 102 6.50 3.44 10.41
CA ASP A 102 5.63 3.98 9.38
C ASP A 102 6.22 5.26 8.79
N PRO A 103 6.12 5.45 7.47
CA PRO A 103 6.60 6.67 6.85
C PRO A 103 5.68 7.84 7.18
N PRO A 104 6.14 9.09 6.99
CA PRO A 104 5.32 10.28 7.13
C PRO A 104 4.06 10.22 6.26
N ILE A 105 2.99 10.85 6.74
CA ILE A 105 1.82 11.15 5.93
C ILE A 105 2.14 12.41 5.13
N CYS A 106 2.10 12.32 3.80
CA CYS A 106 2.39 13.45 2.92
C CYS A 106 1.15 13.94 2.17
N ALA A 107 1.09 15.23 1.89
CA ALA A 107 0.07 15.85 1.05
C ALA A 107 0.10 15.26 -0.35
N THR A 108 -1.07 14.96 -0.93
CA THR A 108 -1.20 14.44 -2.29
C THR A 108 -1.47 15.53 -3.34
N SER A 109 -1.86 16.74 -2.91
CA SER A 109 -2.03 17.94 -3.75
C SER A 109 -1.60 19.18 -2.98
N SER A 110 -1.52 20.33 -3.66
CA SER A 110 -1.37 21.65 -3.04
C SER A 110 -2.68 22.20 -2.48
N GLY A 111 -2.54 23.10 -1.51
CA GLY A 111 -3.66 23.78 -0.89
C GLY A 111 -3.34 24.26 0.51
N ARG A 112 -4.40 24.48 1.30
CA ARG A 112 -4.31 25.01 2.66
C ARG A 112 -4.72 23.96 3.69
N VAL A 113 -3.93 23.83 4.75
CA VAL A 113 -4.17 22.87 5.83
C VAL A 113 -5.34 23.31 6.69
N ILE A 114 -6.24 22.37 6.98
CA ILE A 114 -7.29 22.50 7.99
C ILE A 114 -7.23 21.28 8.92
N PHE A 115 -7.85 21.40 10.09
CA PHE A 115 -8.06 20.26 10.99
C PHE A 115 -9.55 20.02 11.14
N GLN A 116 -9.95 18.75 11.09
CA GLN A 116 -11.34 18.36 11.20
C GLN A 116 -11.47 16.99 11.85
N GLU A 117 -12.70 16.62 12.19
CA GLU A 117 -13.05 15.28 12.61
C GLU A 117 -13.92 14.61 11.56
N GLY A 118 -13.81 13.29 11.43
CA GLY A 118 -14.65 12.53 10.53
C GLY A 118 -14.45 11.03 10.64
N PRO A 119 -15.22 10.25 9.85
CA PRO A 119 -15.18 8.81 9.91
C PRO A 119 -13.85 8.26 9.37
N SER A 120 -13.23 7.37 10.13
CA SER A 120 -12.02 6.65 9.76
C SER A 120 -12.00 5.26 10.41
N GLN A 121 -10.87 4.55 10.27
CA GLN A 121 -10.60 3.29 10.97
C GLN A 121 -10.69 3.42 12.50
N GLY A 122 -10.44 4.62 13.03
CA GLY A 122 -10.56 4.95 14.46
C GLY A 122 -11.97 5.16 14.97
N GLY A 123 -12.98 5.15 14.10
CA GLY A 123 -14.38 5.41 14.45
C GLY A 123 -14.97 6.64 13.74
N PRO A 124 -16.18 7.07 14.13
CA PRO A 124 -16.94 8.09 13.40
C PRO A 124 -16.41 9.53 13.58
N ASN A 125 -15.72 9.83 14.68
CA ASN A 125 -15.19 11.16 15.01
C ASN A 125 -13.67 11.09 15.24
N THR A 126 -12.93 10.66 14.24
CA THR A 126 -11.45 10.58 14.30
C THR A 126 -10.85 11.92 13.88
N PRO A 127 -9.80 12.42 14.56
CA PRO A 127 -9.08 13.62 14.10
C PRO A 127 -8.33 13.36 12.80
N LEU A 128 -8.51 14.26 11.83
CA LEU A 128 -7.94 14.20 10.50
C LEU A 128 -7.21 15.52 10.20
N ILE A 129 -6.12 15.42 9.44
CA ILE A 129 -5.60 16.58 8.72
C ILE A 129 -6.42 16.70 7.44
N GLY A 130 -6.88 17.90 7.10
CA GLY A 130 -7.52 18.21 5.84
C GLY A 130 -6.64 19.14 5.00
N ILE A 131 -6.77 19.05 3.68
CA ILE A 131 -6.26 20.05 2.74
C ILE A 131 -7.43 20.54 1.89
N GLU A 132 -7.76 21.82 2.02
CA GLU A 132 -8.59 22.53 1.04
C GLU A 132 -7.73 22.80 -0.18
N THR A 133 -8.00 22.08 -1.27
CA THR A 133 -7.12 22.12 -2.45
C THR A 133 -7.33 23.40 -3.24
N ASP A 134 -6.23 23.96 -3.75
CA ASP A 134 -6.25 25.12 -4.66
C ASP A 134 -6.57 24.74 -6.13
N GLY A 135 -6.64 23.44 -6.43
CA GLY A 135 -6.84 22.91 -7.79
C GLY A 135 -5.61 23.03 -8.70
N LEU A 136 -4.46 23.48 -8.19
CA LEU A 136 -3.24 23.73 -8.97
C LEU A 136 -2.29 22.53 -9.01
N ASP A 137 -2.39 21.61 -8.05
CA ASP A 137 -1.50 20.45 -7.88
C ASP A 137 -0.01 20.82 -7.94
N LEU A 138 0.36 21.89 -7.24
CA LEU A 138 1.76 22.32 -7.13
C LEU A 138 2.55 21.26 -6.37
N ARG A 139 3.68 20.86 -6.94
CA ARG A 139 4.53 19.78 -6.41
C ARG A 139 5.77 20.35 -5.73
N MET A 140 6.24 19.67 -4.68
CA MET A 140 7.57 19.90 -4.18
C MET A 140 8.63 19.66 -5.27
N PRO A 141 9.80 20.32 -5.20
CA PRO A 141 10.90 20.05 -6.11
C PRO A 141 11.26 18.57 -6.13
N VAL A 142 11.56 18.05 -7.33
CA VAL A 142 12.03 16.68 -7.47
C VAL A 142 13.38 16.55 -6.76
N LEU A 143 13.53 15.49 -5.96
CA LEU A 143 14.78 15.22 -5.27
C LEU A 143 15.89 14.96 -6.31
N PRO A 144 17.11 15.48 -6.11
CA PRO A 144 18.22 15.20 -7.02
C PRO A 144 18.51 13.70 -7.05
N PRO A 145 19.03 13.12 -8.14
CA PRO A 145 19.42 11.71 -8.17
C PRO A 145 20.37 11.35 -7.02
N LEU A 146 20.28 10.11 -6.53
CA LEU A 146 21.31 9.56 -5.63
C LEU A 146 22.53 9.15 -6.46
N GLU A 147 23.72 9.39 -5.95
CA GLU A 147 24.99 9.10 -6.64
C GLU A 147 25.85 8.11 -5.84
N GLY A 148 26.75 7.40 -6.52
CA GLY A 148 27.71 6.50 -5.88
C GLY A 148 27.08 5.47 -4.94
N ALA A 149 27.64 5.37 -3.73
CA ALA A 149 27.20 4.44 -2.69
C ALA A 149 25.81 4.78 -2.12
N ASP A 150 25.34 6.03 -2.23
CA ASP A 150 24.02 6.42 -1.71
C ASP A 150 22.85 5.85 -2.50
N ARG A 151 23.11 5.27 -3.69
CA ARG A 151 22.09 4.58 -4.50
C ARG A 151 21.58 3.30 -3.84
N CYS A 152 22.32 2.74 -2.89
CA CYS A 152 21.95 1.53 -2.16
C CYS A 152 22.15 1.72 -0.65
N GLY A 153 21.64 0.77 0.14
CA GLY A 153 21.79 0.79 1.59
C GLY A 153 20.89 1.81 2.29
N GLU A 154 21.37 2.32 3.42
CA GLU A 154 20.56 3.09 4.37
C GLU A 154 20.15 4.47 3.83
N SER A 155 21.02 5.19 3.11
CA SER A 155 20.71 6.50 2.52
C SER A 155 19.49 6.44 1.57
N ALA A 156 19.46 5.42 0.70
CA ALA A 156 18.34 5.18 -0.21
C ALA A 156 17.05 4.83 0.55
N LEU A 157 17.14 4.01 1.60
CA LEU A 157 16.01 3.65 2.44
C LEU A 157 15.45 4.84 3.22
N GLN A 158 16.32 5.70 3.78
CA GLN A 158 15.92 6.92 4.47
C GLN A 158 15.21 7.89 3.52
N ARG A 159 15.73 8.06 2.30
CA ARG A 159 15.06 8.88 1.28
C ARG A 159 13.69 8.32 0.90
N LEU A 160 13.61 7.01 0.68
CA LEU A 160 12.33 6.34 0.39
C LEU A 160 11.34 6.50 1.55
N HIS A 161 11.83 6.41 2.79
CA HIS A 161 11.03 6.65 3.99
C HIS A 161 10.45 8.06 3.98
N ALA A 162 11.31 9.06 3.83
CA ALA A 162 10.92 10.48 3.83
C ALA A 162 9.89 10.82 2.74
N CYS A 163 9.85 10.06 1.65
CA CYS A 163 8.86 10.24 0.58
C CYS A 163 7.45 9.71 0.89
N GLY A 164 7.22 9.08 2.05
CA GLY A 164 5.86 8.65 2.42
C GLY A 164 5.37 7.37 1.71
N VAL A 165 6.26 6.57 1.08
CA VAL A 165 5.83 5.54 0.12
C VAL A 165 5.34 4.26 0.79
N LEU A 166 4.05 3.94 0.58
CA LEU A 166 3.40 2.71 1.03
C LEU A 166 3.20 1.69 -0.09
N GLY A 167 3.09 0.42 0.26
CA GLY A 167 2.85 -0.65 -0.72
C GLY A 167 1.41 -0.72 -1.22
N MET A 168 1.22 -0.60 -2.53
CA MET A 168 -0.10 -0.60 -3.22
C MET A 168 -0.77 -1.97 -3.37
N GLY A 169 -0.37 -2.97 -2.58
CA GLY A 169 -0.93 -4.34 -2.66
C GLY A 169 -2.21 -4.55 -1.86
N GLY A 170 -2.66 -3.53 -1.10
CA GLY A 170 -3.89 -3.57 -0.30
C GLY A 170 -3.68 -3.13 1.16
N ALA A 171 -2.75 -3.78 1.87
CA ALA A 171 -2.54 -3.53 3.30
C ALA A 171 -1.80 -2.23 3.65
N GLY A 172 -1.33 -1.46 2.65
CA GLY A 172 -0.59 -0.22 2.89
C GLY A 172 0.73 -0.39 3.66
N PHE A 173 1.37 -1.56 3.60
CA PHE A 173 2.59 -1.84 4.37
C PHE A 173 3.77 -0.95 3.93
N PRO A 174 4.56 -0.36 4.85
CA PRO A 174 5.69 0.51 4.54
C PRO A 174 6.68 -0.11 3.53
N THR A 175 6.97 0.61 2.45
CA THR A 175 7.80 0.08 1.35
C THR A 175 9.25 -0.10 1.79
N THR A 176 9.76 0.81 2.62
CA THR A 176 11.10 0.73 3.24
C THR A 176 11.30 -0.58 3.99
N GLN A 177 10.30 -0.99 4.77
CA GLN A 177 10.34 -2.23 5.56
C GLN A 177 10.30 -3.48 4.67
N LYS A 178 9.68 -3.41 3.48
CA LYS A 178 9.75 -4.50 2.50
C LYS A 178 11.16 -4.64 1.92
N ILE A 179 11.79 -3.53 1.55
CA ILE A 179 13.12 -3.54 0.93
C ILE A 179 14.18 -3.94 1.96
N LYS A 180 14.16 -3.36 3.17
CA LYS A 180 15.12 -3.68 4.23
C LYS A 180 15.21 -5.18 4.54
N ARG A 181 14.08 -5.90 4.49
CA ARG A 181 14.03 -7.36 4.70
C ARG A 181 14.69 -8.17 3.57
N LEU A 182 14.79 -7.62 2.36
CA LEU A 182 15.41 -8.29 1.22
C LEU A 182 16.93 -8.07 1.17
N SER A 183 17.42 -7.00 1.78
CA SER A 183 18.82 -6.57 1.64
C SER A 183 19.84 -7.37 2.47
N GLY A 184 19.44 -8.38 3.25
CA GLY A 184 20.36 -9.09 4.16
C GLY A 184 20.92 -8.16 5.27
N PRO A 185 21.72 -8.68 6.23
CA PRO A 185 22.52 -7.80 7.07
C PRO A 185 23.52 -7.06 6.18
N LEU A 186 23.56 -5.73 6.31
CA LEU A 186 24.57 -4.87 5.70
C LEU A 186 25.95 -5.16 6.29
#